data_AF-A0A124GZ91-F1
#
_entry.id   AF-A0A124GZ91-F1
#
_cell.length_a   1.000
_cell.length_b   1.000
_cell.length_c   1.000
_cell.angle_alpha   90.00
_cell.angle_beta   90.00
_cell.angle_gamma   90.00
#
_symmetry.space_group_name_H-M   'P 1'
#
loop_
_entity.id
_entity.type
_entity.pdbx_description
1 polymer ?
#
loop_
_entity_poly.entity_id
_entity_poly.type
_entity_poly.pdbx_seq_one_letter_code
_entity_poly.pdbx_strand_id
1 'polypeptide(L)'
;MNGTRISTGAALVVGALAATGLAFAPAALAVTPDTATINADCGFFGSGQATLTATQDGTAATVTVTSAINAPLPLAEDSIASTLTFVNANGTTTTFTGTENPAIATGDPVTVGPLSGTVNSGDSLESYGGSLQIVVFGITVTCSATAPQAPGPFVFD
;
A
#
# COMPACT_ATOMS: atom_id res chain seq x y z
N MET A 1 -77.83 -5.09 24.70
CA MET A 1 -77.86 -6.51 24.33
C MET A 1 -76.41 -6.99 24.21
N ASN A 2 -76.08 -8.08 24.92
CA ASN A 2 -74.97 -9.05 24.75
C ASN A 2 -73.61 -8.57 24.20
N GLY A 3 -72.45 -8.86 24.77
CA GLY A 3 -72.06 -10.03 25.57
C GLY A 3 -70.78 -10.64 24.98
N THR A 4 -69.66 -10.51 25.70
CA THR A 4 -68.61 -11.53 25.95
C THR A 4 -67.92 -12.23 24.75
N ARG A 5 -66.59 -12.12 24.62
CA ARG A 5 -65.57 -13.14 25.02
C ARG A 5 -64.20 -12.90 24.37
N ILE A 6 -63.19 -13.13 25.19
CA ILE A 6 -61.77 -13.28 24.90
C ILE A 6 -61.55 -14.64 24.21
N SER A 7 -60.72 -14.70 23.17
CA SER A 7 -60.06 -15.95 22.76
C SER A 7 -58.69 -15.67 22.13
N THR A 8 -57.67 -16.14 22.84
CA THR A 8 -56.27 -16.36 22.44
C THR A 8 -56.17 -17.30 21.23
N GLY A 9 -55.26 -17.03 20.29
CA GLY A 9 -54.93 -17.97 19.22
C GLY A 9 -53.75 -17.50 18.37
N ALA A 10 -52.56 -18.03 18.66
CA ALA A 10 -51.30 -17.71 18.02
C ALA A 10 -51.20 -18.20 16.56
N ALA A 11 -50.51 -17.44 15.71
CA ALA A 11 -49.75 -18.01 14.59
C ALA A 11 -48.59 -17.07 14.23
N LEU A 12 -47.39 -17.65 14.32
CA LEU A 12 -46.08 -17.05 14.14
C LEU A 12 -45.86 -16.62 12.70
N VAL A 13 -45.43 -15.38 12.48
CA VAL A 13 -44.61 -15.01 11.31
C VAL A 13 -43.54 -14.01 11.77
N VAL A 14 -42.46 -14.53 12.34
CA VAL A 14 -41.20 -13.79 12.48
C VAL A 14 -40.54 -13.84 11.10
N GLY A 15 -40.90 -12.90 10.25
CA GLY A 15 -40.36 -12.76 8.89
C GLY A 15 -39.11 -11.91 8.88
N ALA A 16 -37.96 -12.58 8.69
CA ALA A 16 -36.76 -12.14 7.98
C ALA A 16 -36.23 -10.70 8.21
N LEU A 17 -35.23 -10.63 9.10
CA LEU A 17 -33.93 -9.99 8.90
C LEU A 17 -33.80 -9.02 7.69
N ALA A 18 -34.09 -7.73 7.90
CA ALA A 18 -33.70 -6.66 6.99
C ALA A 18 -32.54 -5.87 7.60
N ALA A 19 -31.35 -6.49 7.60
CA ALA A 19 -30.09 -5.85 7.95
C ALA A 19 -29.04 -6.16 6.88
N THR A 20 -29.34 -5.84 5.62
CA THR A 20 -28.37 -5.95 4.52
C THR A 20 -28.52 -4.74 3.63
N GLY A 21 -28.05 -3.62 4.15
CA GLY A 21 -27.97 -2.36 3.45
C GLY A 21 -26.91 -1.45 4.06
N LEU A 22 -25.89 -2.01 4.74
CA LEU A 22 -24.62 -1.33 4.76
C LEU A 22 -24.08 -1.43 3.33
N ALA A 23 -24.49 -0.48 2.50
CA ALA A 23 -23.61 -0.03 1.45
C ALA A 23 -22.29 0.26 2.17
N PHE A 24 -21.30 -0.60 1.98
CA PHE A 24 -19.93 -0.26 2.30
C PHE A 24 -19.69 1.02 1.51
N ALA A 25 -19.80 2.17 2.19
CA ALA A 25 -19.20 3.38 1.71
C ALA A 25 -17.78 3.00 1.30
N PRO A 26 -17.25 3.55 0.20
CA PRO A 26 -15.83 3.35 -0.12
C PRO A 26 -15.09 3.58 1.18
N ALA A 27 -14.34 2.57 1.66
CA ALA A 27 -13.50 2.76 2.83
C ALA A 27 -12.77 4.07 2.57
N ALA A 28 -12.91 5.05 3.47
CA ALA A 28 -12.19 6.31 3.33
C ALA A 28 -10.76 5.91 2.98
N LEU A 29 -10.27 6.34 1.81
CA LEU A 29 -8.96 5.94 1.33
C LEU A 29 -7.97 6.44 2.38
N ALA A 30 -7.52 5.53 3.23
CA ALA A 30 -6.67 5.88 4.36
C ALA A 30 -5.40 6.56 3.86
N VAL A 31 -4.98 6.27 2.62
CA VAL A 31 -3.97 7.06 1.92
C VAL A 31 -4.53 7.66 0.64
N THR A 32 -4.26 8.95 0.41
CA THR A 32 -4.59 9.64 -0.84
C THR A 32 -3.36 10.36 -1.40
N PRO A 33 -2.98 10.11 -2.66
CA PRO A 33 -3.47 9.02 -3.52
C PRO A 33 -3.03 7.63 -3.01
N ASP A 34 -3.66 6.56 -3.49
CA ASP A 34 -3.24 5.18 -3.22
C ASP A 34 -2.11 4.72 -4.16
N THR A 35 -2.01 5.35 -5.33
CA THR A 35 -0.98 5.09 -6.33
C THR A 35 -0.29 6.36 -6.79
N ALA A 36 1.03 6.28 -6.97
CA ALA A 36 1.86 7.35 -7.51
C ALA A 36 2.93 6.78 -8.44
N THR A 37 3.39 7.58 -9.39
CA THR A 37 4.50 7.23 -10.29
C THR A 37 5.70 8.12 -10.03
N ILE A 38 6.89 7.54 -10.11
CA ILE A 38 8.17 8.23 -10.03
C ILE A 38 9.07 7.80 -11.18
N ASN A 39 10.06 8.63 -11.49
CA ASN A 39 11.21 8.18 -12.25
C ASN A 39 12.32 7.86 -11.25
N ALA A 40 12.69 6.58 -11.16
CA ALA A 40 13.74 6.08 -10.29
C ALA A 40 15.06 5.98 -11.07
N ASP A 41 16.15 6.40 -10.43
CA ASP A 41 17.52 6.19 -10.89
C ASP A 41 18.27 5.34 -9.86
N CYS A 42 18.73 4.17 -10.28
CA CYS A 42 19.51 3.23 -9.48
C CYS A 42 21.00 3.21 -9.89
N GLY A 43 21.47 4.28 -10.54
CA GLY A 43 22.82 4.38 -11.08
C GLY A 43 23.13 3.28 -12.11
N PHE A 44 24.13 2.45 -11.80
CA PHE A 44 24.62 1.41 -12.70
C PHE A 44 23.57 0.34 -13.05
N PHE A 45 22.58 0.14 -12.17
CA PHE A 45 21.52 -0.86 -12.37
C PHE A 45 20.42 -0.38 -13.32
N GLY A 46 20.46 0.89 -13.72
CA GLY A 46 19.54 1.49 -14.66
C GLY A 46 18.62 2.54 -14.02
N SER A 47 17.76 3.09 -14.87
CA SER A 47 16.75 4.06 -14.49
C SER A 47 15.47 3.79 -15.26
N GLY A 48 14.34 4.20 -14.69
CA GLY A 48 13.03 3.92 -15.28
C GLY A 48 11.88 4.43 -14.44
N GLN A 49 10.67 4.36 -14.99
CA GLN A 49 9.48 4.66 -14.22
C GLN A 49 9.26 3.56 -13.16
N ALA A 50 8.87 3.95 -11.96
CA ALA A 50 8.37 3.04 -10.94
C ALA A 50 6.99 3.51 -10.45
N THR A 51 6.12 2.55 -10.17
CA THR A 51 4.82 2.76 -9.57
C THR A 51 4.90 2.41 -8.09
N LEU A 52 4.48 3.35 -7.25
CA LEU A 52 4.34 3.20 -5.80
C LEU A 52 2.86 2.99 -5.51
N THR A 53 2.53 1.93 -4.78
CA THR A 53 1.17 1.69 -4.28
C THR A 53 1.21 1.68 -2.76
N ALA A 54 0.55 2.62 -2.12
CA ALA A 54 0.46 2.73 -0.67
C ALA A 54 -0.90 2.22 -0.19
N THR A 55 -0.90 1.56 0.97
CA THR A 55 -2.12 1.19 1.70
C THR A 55 -1.92 1.46 3.19
N GLN A 56 -3.02 1.62 3.91
CA GLN A 56 -3.00 1.85 5.35
C GLN A 56 -4.15 1.13 6.04
N ASP A 57 -3.84 0.54 7.19
CA ASP A 57 -4.78 -0.07 8.13
C ASP A 57 -4.45 0.40 9.55
N GLY A 58 -5.24 1.35 10.06
CA GLY A 58 -4.92 2.07 11.29
C GLY A 58 -3.61 2.85 11.17
N THR A 59 -2.66 2.60 12.07
CA THR A 59 -1.31 3.22 12.01
C THR A 59 -0.32 2.42 11.17
N ALA A 60 -0.67 1.21 10.73
CA ALA A 60 0.18 0.40 9.87
C ALA A 60 -0.03 0.83 8.43
N ALA A 61 1.05 1.03 7.70
CA ALA A 61 1.01 1.30 6.27
C ALA A 61 1.93 0.36 5.53
N THR A 62 1.54 0.01 4.31
CA THR A 62 2.41 -0.76 3.41
C THR A 62 2.60 -0.05 2.08
N VAL A 63 3.79 -0.19 1.50
CA VAL A 63 4.09 0.34 0.18
C VAL A 63 4.65 -0.75 -0.70
N THR A 64 4.08 -0.92 -1.89
CA THR A 64 4.60 -1.81 -2.93
C THR A 64 5.23 -0.97 -4.04
N VAL A 65 6.41 -1.36 -4.49
CA VAL A 65 7.15 -0.68 -5.55
C VAL A 65 7.29 -1.61 -6.75
N THR A 66 6.74 -1.20 -7.89
CA THR A 66 6.91 -1.91 -9.17
C THR A 66 7.72 -1.03 -10.11
N SER A 67 8.91 -1.48 -10.51
CA SER A 67 9.82 -0.69 -11.36
C SER A 67 9.88 -1.23 -12.78
N ALA A 68 10.09 -0.35 -13.76
CA ALA A 68 10.42 -0.73 -15.13
C ALA A 68 11.90 -1.13 -15.30
N ILE A 69 12.65 -1.23 -14.20
CA ILE A 69 14.05 -1.66 -14.19
C ILE A 69 14.05 -3.19 -14.13
N ASN A 70 14.67 -3.82 -15.14
CA ASN A 70 14.62 -5.26 -15.30
C ASN A 70 15.70 -5.95 -14.45
N ALA A 71 15.36 -7.10 -13.87
CA ALA A 71 16.31 -7.90 -13.12
C ALA A 71 17.37 -8.52 -14.07
N PRO A 72 18.68 -8.31 -13.83
CA PRO A 72 19.73 -8.88 -14.68
C PRO A 72 19.93 -10.39 -14.47
N LEU A 73 19.39 -10.93 -13.37
CA LEU A 73 19.52 -12.31 -12.92
C LEU A 73 18.17 -12.75 -12.31
N PRO A 74 17.88 -14.06 -12.24
CA PRO A 74 16.67 -14.53 -11.60
C PRO A 74 16.73 -14.25 -10.09
N LEU A 75 15.66 -13.69 -9.55
CA LEU A 75 15.50 -13.42 -8.13
C LEU A 75 14.46 -14.38 -7.57
N ALA A 76 14.81 -15.09 -6.51
CA ALA A 76 13.87 -15.97 -5.84
C ALA A 76 12.81 -15.15 -5.10
N GLU A 77 11.68 -15.79 -4.81
CA GLU A 77 10.72 -15.25 -3.86
C GLU A 77 11.40 -14.93 -2.53
N ASP A 78 11.02 -13.82 -1.91
CA ASP A 78 11.51 -13.34 -0.61
C ASP A 78 13.03 -13.22 -0.47
N SER A 79 13.71 -12.91 -1.57
CA SER A 79 15.18 -12.82 -1.63
C SER A 79 15.72 -11.40 -1.60
N ILE A 80 14.83 -10.40 -1.57
CA ILE A 80 15.17 -8.99 -1.71
C ILE A 80 14.84 -8.22 -0.43
N ALA A 81 15.86 -7.85 0.36
CA ALA A 81 15.64 -6.97 1.51
C ALA A 81 15.58 -5.51 1.05
N SER A 82 14.43 -4.88 1.23
CA SER A 82 14.14 -3.52 0.75
C SER A 82 13.88 -2.57 1.91
N THR A 83 14.37 -1.34 1.78
CA THR A 83 14.17 -0.24 2.72
C THR A 83 13.84 1.01 1.91
N LEU A 84 12.57 1.40 1.91
CA LEU A 84 12.08 2.61 1.28
C LEU A 84 11.97 3.72 2.31
N THR A 85 12.60 4.85 2.07
CA THR A 85 12.56 6.03 2.93
C THR A 85 11.85 7.14 2.19
N PHE A 86 10.75 7.61 2.76
CA PHE A 86 10.06 8.83 2.35
C PHE A 86 10.53 10.01 3.19
N VAL A 87 10.41 11.21 2.64
CA VAL A 87 10.57 12.47 3.36
C VAL A 87 9.20 13.09 3.63
N ASN A 88 9.05 13.72 4.78
CA ASN A 88 7.89 14.53 5.12
C ASN A 88 8.19 16.01 4.85
N ALA A 89 7.16 16.84 4.67
CA ALA A 89 7.28 18.28 4.47
C ALA A 89 8.04 19.00 5.61
N ASN A 90 8.06 18.42 6.81
CA ASN A 90 8.79 18.95 7.97
C ASN A 90 10.28 18.55 8.02
N GLY A 91 10.79 17.83 7.01
CA GLY A 91 12.17 17.36 6.94
C GLY A 91 12.47 16.10 7.77
N THR A 92 11.46 15.49 8.36
CA THR A 92 11.56 14.15 8.97
C THR A 92 11.44 13.06 7.90
N THR A 93 11.88 11.85 8.22
CA THR A 93 11.80 10.70 7.31
C THR A 93 10.97 9.58 7.91
N THR A 94 10.24 8.88 7.05
CA THR A 94 9.50 7.66 7.41
C THR A 94 10.02 6.51 6.57
N THR A 95 10.32 5.39 7.22
CA THR A 95 10.93 4.23 6.57
C THR A 95 9.95 3.06 6.54
N PHE A 96 9.90 2.39 5.39
CA PHE A 96 9.16 1.17 5.13
C PHE A 96 10.16 0.08 4.78
N THR A 97 10.05 -1.08 5.41
CA THR A 97 10.96 -2.21 5.20
C THR A 97 10.21 -3.49 4.91
N GLY A 98 10.85 -4.38 4.17
CA GLY A 98 10.29 -5.69 3.87
C GLY A 98 11.28 -6.55 3.11
N THR A 99 11.06 -7.85 3.15
CA THR A 99 11.82 -8.84 2.38
C THR A 99 10.99 -9.48 1.27
N GLU A 100 9.70 -9.12 1.20
CA GLU A 100 8.73 -9.71 0.30
C GLU A 100 8.97 -9.25 -1.14
N ASN A 101 9.06 -10.23 -2.03
CA ASN A 101 9.07 -10.02 -3.47
C ASN A 101 8.62 -11.31 -4.16
N PRO A 102 7.90 -11.24 -5.29
CA PRO A 102 7.62 -12.43 -6.09
C PRO A 102 8.91 -13.00 -6.69
N ALA A 103 8.88 -14.25 -7.14
CA ALA A 103 9.93 -14.77 -8.02
C ALA A 103 9.98 -13.95 -9.33
N ILE A 104 11.14 -13.38 -9.67
CA ILE A 104 11.34 -12.52 -10.84
C ILE A 104 12.33 -13.21 -11.77
N ALA A 105 11.95 -13.45 -13.02
CA ALA A 105 12.88 -14.03 -13.99
C ALA A 105 13.85 -12.96 -14.52
N THR A 106 14.95 -13.41 -15.12
CA THR A 106 15.86 -12.50 -15.82
C THR A 106 15.11 -11.73 -16.91
N GLY A 107 15.27 -10.41 -16.92
CA GLY A 107 14.63 -9.52 -17.90
C GLY A 107 13.25 -9.03 -17.50
N ASP A 108 12.66 -9.56 -16.42
CA ASP A 108 11.39 -9.10 -15.89
C ASP A 108 11.56 -7.85 -15.00
N PRO A 109 10.53 -6.98 -14.92
CA PRO A 109 10.54 -5.79 -14.06
C PRO A 109 10.66 -6.16 -12.58
N VAL A 110 11.53 -5.46 -11.86
CA VAL A 110 11.70 -5.67 -10.40
C VAL A 110 10.50 -5.11 -9.66
N THR A 111 9.89 -5.97 -8.83
CA THR A 111 8.79 -5.63 -7.91
C THR A 111 9.20 -6.00 -6.49
N VAL A 112 9.02 -5.09 -5.54
CA VAL A 112 9.31 -5.30 -4.12
C VAL A 112 8.16 -4.82 -3.24
N GLY A 113 7.95 -5.51 -2.14
CA GLY A 113 6.88 -5.23 -1.19
C GLY A 113 5.79 -6.30 -1.17
N PRO A 114 4.86 -6.21 -0.21
CA PRO A 114 4.56 -5.02 0.61
C PRO A 114 5.65 -4.67 1.64
N LEU A 115 6.14 -3.44 1.58
CA LEU A 115 7.08 -2.88 2.57
C LEU A 115 6.28 -2.28 3.72
N SER A 116 6.49 -2.76 4.93
CA SER A 116 5.73 -2.33 6.10
C SER A 116 6.37 -1.13 6.79
N GLY A 117 5.55 -0.18 7.22
CA GLY A 117 5.95 0.99 7.99
C GLY A 117 4.83 1.45 8.92
N THR A 118 5.10 2.48 9.69
CA THR A 118 4.12 3.12 10.57
C THR A 118 3.97 4.57 10.17
N VAL A 119 2.73 5.03 10.07
CA VAL A 119 2.36 6.39 9.72
C VAL A 119 1.39 6.93 10.76
N ASN A 120 1.35 8.24 10.87
CA ASN A 120 0.33 8.94 11.65
C ASN A 120 -0.67 9.61 10.69
N SER A 121 -1.87 9.81 11.21
CA SER A 121 -2.87 10.67 10.57
C SER A 121 -2.28 12.05 10.23
N GLY A 122 -2.45 12.48 8.99
CA GLY A 122 -1.93 13.72 8.45
C GLY A 122 -0.47 13.66 7.96
N ASP A 123 0.20 12.50 8.03
CA ASP A 123 1.54 12.37 7.45
C ASP A 123 1.48 12.53 5.93
N SER A 124 2.28 13.47 5.42
CA SER A 124 2.46 13.74 4.00
C SER A 124 3.84 13.25 3.57
N LEU A 125 3.90 12.11 2.87
CA LEU A 125 5.14 11.42 2.52
C LEU A 125 5.45 11.55 1.02
N GLU A 126 6.64 12.03 0.73
CA GLU A 126 7.17 12.24 -0.62
C GLU A 126 8.39 11.33 -0.85
N SER A 127 8.46 10.67 -2.00
CA SER A 127 9.59 9.78 -2.33
C SER A 127 10.77 10.57 -2.91
N TYR A 128 10.50 11.74 -3.49
CA TYR A 128 11.54 12.67 -3.91
C TYR A 128 12.26 13.32 -2.73
N GLY A 129 13.59 13.20 -2.70
CA GLY A 129 14.42 13.51 -1.54
C GLY A 129 14.58 12.33 -0.57
N GLY A 130 13.82 11.25 -0.77
CA GLY A 130 14.00 9.96 -0.12
C GLY A 130 14.91 9.01 -0.91
N SER A 131 14.85 7.72 -0.56
CA SER A 131 15.59 6.68 -1.27
C SER A 131 14.96 5.29 -1.09
N LEU A 132 15.14 4.43 -2.09
CA LEU A 132 14.87 3.01 -2.00
C LEU A 132 16.19 2.26 -1.99
N GLN A 133 16.50 1.60 -0.87
CA GLN A 133 17.63 0.70 -0.78
C GLN A 133 17.15 -0.73 -0.94
N ILE A 134 17.82 -1.48 -1.79
CA ILE A 134 17.52 -2.87 -2.10
C ILE A 134 18.79 -3.69 -1.88
N VAL A 135 18.72 -4.77 -1.11
CA VAL A 135 19.83 -5.68 -0.85
C VAL A 135 19.49 -7.04 -1.45
N VAL A 136 20.23 -7.41 -2.48
CA VAL A 136 20.08 -8.68 -3.20
C VAL A 136 21.41 -9.41 -3.17
N PHE A 137 21.44 -10.64 -2.67
CA PHE A 137 22.68 -11.44 -2.52
C PHE A 137 23.82 -10.70 -1.77
N GLY A 138 23.48 -9.80 -0.85
CA GLY A 138 24.46 -8.98 -0.09
C GLY A 138 25.00 -7.77 -0.85
N ILE A 139 24.51 -7.50 -2.06
CA ILE A 139 24.83 -6.28 -2.83
C ILE A 139 23.74 -5.25 -2.58
N THR A 140 24.15 -4.06 -2.15
CA THR A 140 23.25 -2.93 -1.92
C THR A 140 23.11 -2.09 -3.18
N VAL A 141 21.88 -1.94 -3.65
CA VAL A 141 21.46 -1.03 -4.70
C VAL A 141 20.70 0.12 -4.04
N THR A 142 21.07 1.35 -4.37
CA THR A 142 20.36 2.54 -3.90
C THR A 142 19.72 3.22 -5.10
N CYS A 143 18.42 3.38 -5.05
CA CYS A 143 17.62 4.08 -6.04
C CYS A 143 17.07 5.38 -5.45
N SER A 144 17.08 6.45 -6.23
CA SER A 144 16.48 7.73 -5.85
C SER A 144 15.45 8.17 -6.88
N ALA A 145 14.40 8.86 -6.43
CA ALA A 145 13.48 9.51 -7.34
C ALA A 145 14.14 10.77 -7.94
N THR A 146 14.07 10.95 -9.26
CA THR A 146 14.64 12.11 -9.94
C THR A 146 13.71 13.34 -9.92
N ALA A 147 12.43 13.13 -9.59
CA ALA A 147 11.39 14.16 -9.49
C ALA A 147 10.32 13.74 -8.46
N PRO A 148 9.49 14.69 -7.97
CA PRO A 148 8.32 14.40 -7.12
C PRO A 148 7.38 13.37 -7.73
N GLN A 149 6.77 12.56 -6.87
CA GLN A 149 5.82 11.54 -7.31
C GLN A 149 4.51 12.15 -7.82
N ALA A 150 3.92 11.51 -8.84
CA ALA A 150 2.70 12.00 -9.48
C ALA A 150 1.65 10.88 -9.62
N PRO A 151 0.42 11.05 -9.09
CA PRO A 151 0.00 12.10 -8.15
C PRO A 151 0.71 11.98 -6.79
N GLY A 152 0.78 13.06 -6.00
CA GLY A 152 1.47 13.04 -4.71
C GLY A 152 1.60 14.41 -4.06
N PRO A 153 2.10 14.50 -2.82
CA PRO A 153 2.63 13.42 -1.95
C PRO A 153 1.53 12.47 -1.43
N PHE A 154 1.93 11.34 -0.83
CA PHE A 154 0.99 10.44 -0.15
C PHE A 154 0.55 11.05 1.17
N VAL A 155 -0.74 11.30 1.34
CA VAL A 155 -1.32 11.80 2.60
C VAL A 155 -2.07 10.66 3.29
N PHE A 156 -1.64 10.29 4.49
CA PHE A 156 -2.24 9.23 5.32
C PHE A 156 -3.25 9.82 6.31
N ASP A 157 -4.34 9.11 6.62
CA ASP A 157 -5.48 9.53 7.49
C ASP A 157 -5.51 8.79 8.83
#